data_AF-A0A317FTT5-F1
#
_entry.id   AF-A0A317FTT5-F1
#
_cell.length_a   1.000
_cell.length_b   1.000
_cell.length_c   1.000
_cell.angle_alpha   90.00
_cell.angle_beta   90.00
_cell.angle_gamma   90.00
#
_symmetry.space_group_name_H-M   'P 1'
#
loop_
_entity.id
_entity.type
_entity.pdbx_description
1 polymer ?
#
loop_
_entity_poly.entity_id
_entity_poly.type
_entity_poly.pdbx_seq_one_letter_code
_entity_poly.pdbx_strand_id
1 'polypeptide(L)'
;MTEQTQLYLTQLTALLKKYQLWQNEPIDPALLHSSVPFCHDTLAFEQWLQFVFIEKIQQIITMKQPLPRNFAIAPMAQMTLIDQSGSEEIISLLTQLDSLLGESDD
;
A
#
# COMPACT_ATOMS: atom_id res chain seq x y z
N MET A 1 4.63 -3.41 -16.68
CA MET A 1 3.84 -2.72 -15.63
C MET A 1 3.53 -3.65 -14.45
N THR A 2 2.94 -4.82 -14.70
CA THR A 2 2.57 -5.79 -13.64
C THR A 2 3.76 -6.34 -12.84
N GLU A 3 4.83 -6.80 -13.52
CA GLU A 3 6.04 -7.32 -12.84
C GLU A 3 6.71 -6.26 -11.96
N GLN A 4 6.81 -5.02 -12.47
CA GLN A 4 7.35 -3.89 -11.70
C GLN A 4 6.49 -3.58 -10.47
N THR A 5 5.16 -3.68 -10.61
CA THR A 5 4.24 -3.51 -9.47
C THR A 5 4.47 -4.59 -8.41
N GLN A 6 4.61 -5.86 -8.80
CA GLN A 6 4.90 -6.95 -7.85
C GLN A 6 6.24 -6.74 -7.11
N LEU A 7 7.25 -6.23 -7.83
CA LEU A 7 8.55 -5.89 -7.23
C LEU A 7 8.38 -4.79 -6.17
N TYR A 8 7.61 -3.74 -6.45
CA TYR A 8 7.33 -2.69 -5.47
C TYR A 8 6.54 -3.20 -4.26
N LEU A 9 5.56 -4.09 -4.45
CA LEU A 9 4.84 -4.70 -3.31
C LEU A 9 5.76 -5.52 -2.41
N THR A 10 6.71 -6.25 -3.02
CA THR A 10 7.70 -7.04 -2.28
C THR A 10 8.64 -6.13 -1.49
N GLN A 11 9.12 -5.05 -2.11
CA GLN A 11 9.93 -4.04 -1.43
C GLN A 11 9.16 -3.36 -0.29
N LEU A 12 7.89 -3.01 -0.52
CA LEU A 12 7.03 -2.38 0.50
C LEU A 12 6.89 -3.30 1.71
N THR A 13 6.63 -4.59 1.48
CA THR A 13 6.57 -5.61 2.54
C THR A 13 7.88 -5.68 3.32
N ALA A 14 9.02 -5.64 2.64
CA ALA A 14 10.33 -5.67 3.29
C ALA A 14 10.59 -4.42 4.13
N LEU A 15 10.23 -3.23 3.63
CA LEU A 15 10.35 -1.97 4.37
C LEU A 15 9.44 -1.96 5.61
N LEU A 16 8.17 -2.33 5.47
CA LEU A 16 7.25 -2.41 6.61
C LEU A 16 7.80 -3.35 7.71
N LYS A 17 8.35 -4.50 7.34
CA LYS A 17 8.99 -5.43 8.29
C LYS A 17 10.25 -4.85 8.92
N LYS A 18 11.12 -4.23 8.10
CA LYS A 18 12.38 -3.59 8.54
C LYS A 18 12.11 -2.53 9.60
N TYR A 19 11.06 -1.73 9.44
CA TYR A 19 10.70 -0.64 10.34
C TYR A 19 9.67 -1.02 11.41
N GLN A 20 9.38 -2.32 11.58
CA GLN A 20 8.42 -2.83 12.58
C GLN A 20 6.98 -2.29 12.41
N LEU A 21 6.63 -1.86 11.20
CA LEU A 21 5.28 -1.44 10.80
C LEU A 21 4.45 -2.61 10.25
N TRP A 22 5.06 -3.79 10.14
CA TRP A 22 4.40 -5.02 9.71
C TRP A 22 3.84 -5.78 10.91
N GLN A 23 2.54 -6.06 10.85
CA GLN A 23 1.86 -6.83 11.87
C GLN A 23 1.92 -8.33 11.55
N ASN A 24 2.41 -9.15 12.49
CA ASN A 24 2.41 -10.61 12.33
C ASN A 24 1.06 -11.23 12.69
N GLU A 25 0.32 -10.58 13.59
CA GLU A 25 -1.00 -11.02 14.01
C GLU A 25 -2.05 -10.64 12.96
N PRO A 26 -3.04 -11.52 12.70
CA PRO A 26 -4.15 -11.17 11.83
C PRO A 26 -4.95 -10.01 12.42
N ILE A 27 -5.42 -9.11 11.57
CA ILE A 27 -6.33 -8.05 11.99
C ILE A 27 -7.77 -8.58 12.10
N ASP A 28 -8.56 -7.95 12.96
CA ASP A 28 -9.97 -8.28 13.09
C ASP A 28 -10.68 -8.00 11.75
N PRO A 29 -11.34 -9.01 11.13
CA PRO A 29 -11.94 -8.84 9.82
C PRO A 29 -13.04 -7.78 9.79
N ALA A 30 -13.63 -7.46 10.95
CA ALA A 30 -14.58 -6.36 11.07
C ALA A 30 -13.95 -4.99 10.74
N LEU A 31 -12.65 -4.81 11.00
CA LEU A 31 -11.94 -3.55 10.73
C LEU A 31 -11.65 -3.35 9.24
N LEU A 32 -11.56 -4.45 8.48
CA LEU A 32 -11.42 -4.44 7.02
C LEU A 32 -12.75 -4.10 6.30
N HIS A 33 -13.88 -4.22 7.00
CA HIS A 33 -15.22 -3.93 6.47
C HIS A 33 -15.61 -2.44 6.56
N SER A 34 -14.64 -1.54 6.65
CA SER A 34 -14.91 -0.10 6.70
C SER A 34 -15.42 0.42 5.36
N SER A 35 -16.43 1.30 5.41
CA SER A 35 -17.01 1.91 4.20
C SER A 35 -16.30 3.20 3.77
N VAL A 36 -15.35 3.70 4.58
CA VAL A 36 -14.59 4.92 4.27
C VAL A 36 -13.31 4.58 3.49
N PRO A 37 -12.80 5.49 2.64
CA PRO A 37 -11.55 5.28 1.92
C PRO A 37 -10.39 5.05 2.91
N PHE A 38 -9.48 4.15 2.56
CA PHE A 38 -8.31 3.76 3.37
C PHE A 38 -8.62 3.16 4.75
N CYS A 39 -9.91 2.91 5.07
CA CYS A 39 -10.31 2.43 6.39
C CYS A 39 -9.72 3.27 7.55
N HIS A 40 -9.48 4.58 7.33
CA HIS A 40 -8.73 5.43 8.27
C HIS A 40 -9.41 5.61 9.63
N ASP A 41 -10.68 5.21 9.74
CA ASP A 41 -11.45 5.21 10.99
C ASP A 41 -11.17 3.97 11.86
N THR A 42 -10.87 2.84 11.23
CA THR A 42 -10.74 1.52 11.89
C THR A 42 -9.33 0.93 11.82
N LEU A 43 -8.47 1.41 10.93
CA LEU A 43 -7.14 0.87 10.67
C LEU A 43 -6.07 1.96 10.74
N ALA A 44 -4.92 1.59 11.30
CA ALA A 44 -3.69 2.35 11.06
C ALA A 44 -3.30 2.23 9.59
N PHE A 45 -2.66 3.26 9.05
CA PHE A 45 -2.31 3.31 7.62
C PHE A 45 -1.39 2.15 7.20
N GLU A 46 -0.42 1.79 8.04
CA GLU A 46 0.46 0.63 7.83
C GLU A 46 -0.30 -0.72 7.79
N GLN A 47 -1.32 -0.89 8.63
CA GLN A 47 -2.19 -2.07 8.62
C GLN A 47 -3.01 -2.11 7.33
N TRP A 48 -3.53 -0.97 6.90
CA TRP A 48 -4.23 -0.86 5.63
C TRP A 48 -3.30 -1.19 4.44
N LEU A 49 -2.05 -0.74 4.46
CA LEU A 49 -1.05 -1.08 3.44
C LEU A 49 -0.84 -2.61 3.36
N GLN A 50 -0.70 -3.26 4.51
CA GLN A 50 -0.50 -4.71 4.60
C GLN A 50 -1.73 -5.51 4.18
N PHE A 51 -2.87 -5.30 4.84
CA PHE A 51 -4.00 -6.21 4.76
C PHE A 51 -5.00 -5.87 3.65
N VAL A 52 -4.99 -4.63 3.16
CA VAL A 52 -5.92 -4.19 2.12
C VAL A 52 -5.17 -3.92 0.83
N PHE A 53 -4.16 -3.05 0.86
CA PHE A 53 -3.51 -2.59 -0.36
C PHE A 53 -2.67 -3.68 -1.04
N ILE A 54 -1.72 -4.28 -0.32
CA ILE A 54 -0.85 -5.32 -0.87
C ILE A 54 -1.67 -6.52 -1.37
N GLU A 55 -2.65 -6.98 -0.60
CA GLU A 55 -3.55 -8.08 -0.98
C GLU A 55 -4.37 -7.72 -2.22
N LYS A 56 -4.97 -6.52 -2.27
CA LYS A 56 -5.81 -6.08 -3.39
C LYS A 56 -5.02 -5.98 -4.70
N ILE A 57 -3.83 -5.38 -4.69
CA ILE A 57 -3.02 -5.25 -5.90
C ILE A 57 -2.54 -6.63 -6.36
N GLN A 58 -2.10 -7.50 -5.44
CA GLN A 58 -1.75 -8.88 -5.79
C GLN A 58 -2.93 -9.61 -6.46
N GLN A 59 -4.14 -9.48 -5.92
CA GLN A 59 -5.33 -10.09 -6.53
C GLN A 59 -5.61 -9.55 -7.94
N ILE A 60 -5.55 -8.23 -8.15
CA ILE A 60 -5.73 -7.63 -9.48
C ILE A 60 -4.73 -8.22 -10.48
N ILE A 61 -3.46 -8.34 -10.06
CA ILE A 61 -2.39 -8.92 -10.86
C ILE A 61 -2.65 -10.41 -11.18
N THR A 62 -2.99 -11.21 -10.17
CA THR A 62 -3.32 -12.64 -10.34
C THR A 62 -4.51 -12.83 -11.26
N MET A 63 -5.53 -11.97 -11.14
CA MET A 63 -6.73 -11.99 -11.99
C MET A 63 -6.49 -11.37 -13.37
N LYS A 64 -5.27 -10.91 -13.68
CA LYS A 64 -4.91 -10.22 -14.93
C LYS A 64 -5.83 -9.04 -15.25
N GLN A 65 -6.36 -8.40 -14.23
CA GLN A 65 -7.20 -7.22 -14.36
C GLN A 65 -6.33 -5.97 -14.60
N PRO A 66 -6.88 -4.93 -15.25
CA PRO A 66 -6.18 -3.67 -15.39
C PRO A 66 -5.89 -3.07 -14.00
N LEU A 67 -4.64 -2.65 -13.79
CA LEU A 67 -4.23 -1.96 -12.58
C LEU A 67 -5.00 -0.63 -12.45
N PRO A 68 -5.29 -0.18 -11.21
CA PRO A 68 -6.07 1.03 -10.99
C PRO A 68 -5.30 2.27 -11.47
N ARG A 69 -5.87 2.99 -12.43
CA ARG A 69 -5.34 4.22 -13.03
C ARG A 69 -5.95 5.47 -12.40
N ASN A 70 -5.77 5.68 -11.10
CA ASN A 70 -5.98 6.98 -10.41
C ASN A 70 -5.62 6.84 -8.93
N PHE A 71 -4.49 6.22 -8.65
CA PHE A 71 -4.12 5.82 -7.30
C PHE A 71 -3.08 6.79 -6.74
N ALA A 72 -3.31 7.27 -5.52
CA ALA A 72 -2.43 8.20 -4.83
C ALA A 72 -2.42 7.87 -3.33
N ILE A 73 -1.43 7.09 -2.88
CA ILE A 73 -1.25 6.72 -1.47
C ILE A 73 -0.04 7.37 -0.81
N ALA A 74 0.96 7.76 -1.59
CA ALA A 74 2.11 8.52 -1.12
C ALA A 74 1.75 9.78 -0.29
N PRO A 75 0.77 10.63 -0.67
CA PRO A 75 0.41 11.77 0.16
C PRO A 75 -0.18 11.36 1.52
N MET A 76 -0.93 10.26 1.57
CA MET A 76 -1.44 9.74 2.84
C MET A 76 -0.32 9.16 3.72
N ALA A 77 0.64 8.47 3.12
CA ALA A 77 1.84 8.00 3.81
C ALA A 77 2.64 9.15 4.40
N GLN A 78 2.79 10.26 3.66
CA GLN A 78 3.46 11.47 4.15
C GLN A 78 2.75 12.11 5.33
N MET A 79 1.42 12.00 5.44
CA MET A 79 0.68 12.55 6.58
C MET A 79 0.69 11.63 7.80
N THR A 80 0.66 10.32 7.57
CA THR A 80 0.45 9.31 8.63
C THR A 80 1.75 8.72 9.16
N LEU A 81 2.77 8.57 8.31
CA LEU A 81 4.04 7.97 8.66
C LEU A 81 5.13 8.99 8.93
N ILE A 82 4.86 10.30 8.93
CA ILE A 82 5.90 11.36 9.00
C ILE A 82 6.87 11.19 10.19
N ASP A 83 6.38 10.73 11.33
CA ASP A 83 7.15 10.53 12.56
C ASP A 83 7.76 9.12 12.68
N GLN A 84 7.40 8.21 11.76
CA GLN A 84 7.84 6.82 11.81
C GLN A 84 9.26 6.66 11.26
N SER A 85 10.02 5.76 11.87
CA SER A 85 11.35 5.39 11.36
C SER A 85 11.21 4.77 9.97
N GLY A 86 11.96 5.28 8.98
CA GLY A 86 11.91 4.77 7.61
C GLY A 86 10.78 5.31 6.74
N SER A 87 10.07 6.33 7.22
CA SER A 87 9.01 7.01 6.48
C SER A 87 9.47 7.47 5.10
N GLU A 88 10.65 8.09 5.00
CA GLU A 88 11.22 8.56 3.73
C GLU A 88 11.35 7.44 2.68
N GLU A 89 11.88 6.28 3.07
CA GLU A 89 12.04 5.12 2.18
C GLU A 89 10.70 4.56 1.73
N ILE A 90 9.75 4.45 2.65
CA ILE A 90 8.39 3.97 2.36
C ILE A 90 7.67 4.95 1.44
N ILE A 91 7.67 6.24 1.77
CA ILE A 91 7.05 7.30 0.98
C ILE A 91 7.64 7.36 -0.42
N SER A 92 8.96 7.26 -0.55
CA SER A 92 9.63 7.22 -1.85
C SER A 92 9.15 6.05 -2.70
N LEU A 93 9.13 4.85 -2.10
CA LEU A 93 8.63 3.64 -2.77
C LEU A 93 7.16 3.77 -3.20
N LEU A 94 6.31 4.30 -2.32
CA LEU A 94 4.90 4.52 -2.62
C LEU A 94 4.70 5.57 -3.71
N THR A 95 5.54 6.61 -3.75
CA THR A 95 5.52 7.64 -4.80
C THR A 95 5.90 7.05 -6.16
N GLN A 96 6.91 6.19 -6.20
CA GLN A 96 7.28 5.46 -7.42
C GLN A 96 6.16 4.54 -7.89
N LEU A 97 5.47 3.88 -6.97
CA LEU A 97 4.32 3.04 -7.27
C LEU A 97 3.14 3.88 -7.79
N ASP A 98 2.81 4.99 -7.15
CA ASP A 98 1.75 5.90 -7.60
C ASP A 98 2.05 6.46 -9.00
N SER A 99 3.30 6.85 -9.28
CA SER A 99 3.71 7.28 -10.62
C SER A 99 3.56 6.15 -11.64
N LEU A 100 4.02 4.93 -11.29
CA LEU A 100 3.88 3.76 -12.16
C LEU A 100 2.40 3.47 -12.48
N LEU A 101 1.50 3.59 -11.50
CA LEU A 101 0.08 3.34 -11.69
C LEU A 101 -0.69 4.52 -12.31
N GLY A 102 -0.18 5.74 -12.13
CA GLY A 102 -0.74 6.99 -12.63
C GLY A 102 -0.32 7.33 -14.06
N GLU A 103 0.80 6.79 -14.55
CA GLU A 103 1.16 6.81 -15.97
C GLU A 103 0.12 6.01 -16.76
N SER A 104 -0.85 6.75 -17.29
CA SER A 104 -1.72 6.29 -18.36
C SER A 104 -0.84 6.18 -19.59
N ASP A 105 -0.52 4.96 -20.00
CA ASP A 105 0.02 4.63 -21.33
C ASP A 105 -0.81 5.40 -22.38
N ASP A 106 -0.19 6.40 -23.01
CA ASP A 106 -0.70 7.12 -24.19
C ASP A 106 -0.45 6.29 -25.45
#